data_AF-A0A0P0GP45-F1
#
_entry.id   AF-A0A0P0GP45-F1
#
_cell.length_a   1.000
_cell.length_b   1.000
_cell.length_c   1.000
_cell.angle_alpha   90.00
_cell.angle_beta   90.00
_cell.angle_gamma   90.00
#
_symmetry.space_group_name_H-M   'P 1'
#
loop_
_entity.id
_entity.type
_entity.pdbx_description
1 polymer ?
#
loop_
_entity_poly.entity_id
_entity_poly.type
_entity_poly.pdbx_seq_one_letter_code
_entity_poly.pdbx_strand_id
1 'polypeptide(L)'
;RNSYADYGDLVKGTSIWGNKKTQAAENNIGEILQDIFKEKLKSEYNGDINKLREAWWEENKKDVWDAITCGIPQNEMFVIRKKPPDGRGIEYRVTGKCGYSQELPDDDDIPQFLRWFKEWSNYFCRTNIEKKTNLETNCQGCDGTKEMECPNNKNAGGSKCKECVSTCRDYKTWITNQKEVYNEQQKKYTEKINETQNNSQSTSSGNTDNTYFKNLIDENINSAEKYLESSNYETHCGKNNDINFDNVDTTFNHTPLICQSCEE
;
A
#
# COMPACT_ATOMS: atom_id res chain seq x y z
N ARG A 1 7.55 -7.81 5.03
CA ARG A 1 7.44 -8.14 3.59
C ARG A 1 7.71 -6.91 2.74
N ASN A 2 6.92 -5.84 2.83
CA ASN A 2 7.17 -4.58 2.09
C ASN A 2 8.60 -4.06 2.22
N SER A 3 9.13 -3.95 3.44
CA SER A 3 10.52 -3.51 3.65
C SER A 3 11.56 -4.42 3.00
N TYR A 4 11.32 -5.73 2.96
CA TYR A 4 12.21 -6.69 2.28
C TYR A 4 12.24 -6.44 0.77
N ALA A 5 11.07 -6.23 0.16
CA ALA A 5 10.98 -5.89 -1.26
C ALA A 5 11.59 -4.52 -1.58
N ASP A 6 11.42 -3.52 -0.70
CA ASP A 6 12.05 -2.21 -0.87
C ASP A 6 13.59 -2.28 -0.76
N TYR A 7 14.13 -3.10 0.14
CA TYR A 7 15.57 -3.39 0.14
C TYR A 7 16.01 -4.09 -1.13
N GLY A 8 15.20 -5.03 -1.64
CA GLY A 8 15.43 -5.67 -2.93
C GLY A 8 15.55 -4.66 -4.06
N ASP A 9 14.64 -3.68 -4.14
CA ASP A 9 14.72 -2.63 -5.15
C ASP A 9 15.94 -1.72 -4.99
N LEU A 10 16.33 -1.38 -3.75
CA LEU A 10 17.57 -0.64 -3.51
C LEU A 10 18.81 -1.42 -3.98
N VAL A 11 18.82 -2.73 -3.72
CA VAL A 11 19.92 -3.61 -4.14
C VAL A 11 19.95 -3.75 -5.65
N LYS A 12 18.80 -3.96 -6.30
CA LYS A 12 18.66 -4.07 -7.77
C LYS A 12 18.88 -2.74 -8.50
N GLY A 13 18.67 -1.61 -7.82
CA GLY A 13 18.73 -0.26 -8.41
C GLY A 13 17.44 0.11 -9.13
N THR A 14 16.32 -0.45 -8.68
CA THR A 14 14.99 -0.30 -9.26
C THR A 14 14.06 0.53 -8.39
N SER A 15 14.55 1.17 -7.31
CA SER A 15 13.68 1.97 -6.48
C SER A 15 13.18 3.21 -7.22
N ILE A 16 11.86 3.42 -7.16
CA ILE A 16 11.19 4.61 -7.69
C ILE A 16 11.24 5.77 -6.67
N TRP A 17 11.87 5.60 -5.50
CA TRP A 17 11.98 6.65 -4.50
C TRP A 17 13.08 7.65 -4.88
N GLY A 18 12.73 8.71 -5.59
CA GLY A 18 13.66 9.72 -6.12
C GLY A 18 14.29 10.69 -5.11
N ASN A 19 14.48 10.33 -3.84
CA ASN A 19 15.15 11.20 -2.86
C ASN A 19 16.67 11.04 -2.92
N LYS A 20 17.40 12.12 -2.62
CA LYS A 20 18.88 12.16 -2.70
C LYS A 20 19.58 11.08 -1.86
N LYS A 21 19.04 10.74 -0.69
CA LYS A 21 19.63 9.72 0.19
C LYS A 21 19.43 8.32 -0.38
N THR A 22 18.25 8.03 -0.94
CA THR A 22 18.00 6.75 -1.61
C THR A 22 18.92 6.58 -2.81
N GLN A 23 18.98 7.58 -3.69
CA GLN A 23 19.87 7.55 -4.85
C GLN A 23 21.35 7.37 -4.45
N ALA A 24 21.80 8.05 -3.39
CA ALA A 24 23.14 7.87 -2.87
C ALA A 24 23.38 6.44 -2.36
N ALA A 25 22.41 5.86 -1.63
CA ALA A 25 22.52 4.49 -1.15
C ALA A 25 22.57 3.48 -2.31
N GLU A 26 21.69 3.62 -3.31
CA GLU A 26 21.68 2.75 -4.49
C GLU A 26 22.98 2.83 -5.30
N ASN A 27 23.50 4.04 -5.50
CA ASN A 27 24.76 4.24 -6.22
C ASN A 27 25.93 3.59 -5.46
N ASN A 28 26.00 3.80 -4.14
CA ASN A 28 27.05 3.21 -3.32
C ASN A 28 26.97 1.66 -3.35
N ILE A 29 25.77 1.08 -3.29
CA ILE A 29 25.58 -0.37 -3.43
C ILE A 29 26.07 -0.84 -4.80
N GLY A 30 25.72 -0.13 -5.88
CA GLY A 30 26.17 -0.43 -7.23
C GLY A 30 27.69 -0.40 -7.37
N GLU A 31 28.35 0.63 -6.83
CA GLU A 31 29.81 0.77 -6.83
C GLU A 31 30.48 -0.38 -6.05
N ILE A 32 29.98 -0.70 -4.86
CA ILE A 32 30.51 -1.81 -4.04
C ILE A 32 30.40 -3.15 -4.78
N LEU A 33 29.24 -3.44 -5.37
CA LEU A 33 29.04 -4.70 -6.10
C LEU A 33 29.91 -4.75 -7.37
N GLN A 34 30.04 -3.63 -8.08
CA GLN A 34 30.93 -3.51 -9.23
C GLN A 34 32.39 -3.77 -8.86
N ASP A 35 32.86 -3.26 -7.73
CA ASP A 35 34.24 -3.44 -7.27
C ASP A 35 34.51 -4.87 -6.79
N ILE A 36 33.61 -5.45 -5.99
CA ILE A 36 33.74 -6.82 -5.46
C ILE A 36 33.68 -7.86 -6.60
N PHE A 37 32.79 -7.66 -7.58
CA PHE A 37 32.53 -8.62 -8.65
C PHE A 37 33.09 -8.18 -10.00
N LYS A 38 34.10 -7.31 -10.03
CA LYS A 38 34.64 -6.68 -11.25
C LYS A 38 34.96 -7.67 -12.38
N GLU A 39 35.59 -8.79 -12.06
CA GLU A 39 35.92 -9.81 -13.06
C GLU A 39 34.66 -10.51 -13.59
N LYS A 40 33.74 -10.92 -12.70
CA LYS A 40 32.45 -11.51 -13.10
C LYS A 40 31.61 -10.55 -13.93
N LEU A 41 31.56 -9.28 -13.54
CA LEU A 41 30.85 -8.24 -14.28
C LEU A 41 31.32 -8.20 -15.73
N LYS A 42 32.63 -8.33 -15.98
CA LYS A 42 33.20 -8.34 -17.32
C LYS A 42 32.99 -9.67 -18.06
N SER A 43 33.19 -10.81 -17.39
CA SER A 43 33.21 -12.13 -18.04
C SER A 43 31.83 -12.78 -18.20
N GLU A 44 30.93 -12.59 -17.23
CA GLU A 44 29.62 -13.25 -17.17
C GLU A 44 28.48 -12.30 -17.54
N TYR A 45 28.61 -11.01 -17.20
CA TYR A 45 27.53 -10.02 -17.37
C TYR A 45 27.79 -8.99 -18.49
N ASN A 46 28.89 -9.10 -19.23
CA ASN A 46 29.26 -8.19 -20.33
C ASN A 46 29.30 -6.70 -19.94
N GLY A 47 29.62 -6.39 -18.69
CA GLY A 47 29.65 -5.03 -18.16
C GLY A 47 28.29 -4.49 -17.69
N ASP A 48 27.23 -5.28 -17.75
CA ASP A 48 25.88 -4.87 -17.32
C ASP A 48 25.71 -5.01 -15.81
N ILE A 49 25.86 -3.90 -15.10
CA ILE A 49 25.76 -3.85 -13.63
C ILE A 49 24.35 -4.20 -13.14
N ASN A 50 23.30 -3.90 -13.90
CA ASN A 50 21.93 -4.19 -13.45
C ASN A 50 21.68 -5.69 -13.39
N LYS A 51 22.15 -6.44 -14.39
CA LYS A 51 22.09 -7.92 -14.39
C LYS A 51 22.89 -8.53 -13.25
N LEU A 52 24.06 -7.97 -12.93
CA LEU A 52 24.85 -8.42 -11.78
C LEU A 52 24.08 -8.18 -10.47
N ARG A 53 23.45 -7.01 -10.31
CA ARG A 53 22.69 -6.65 -9.10
C ARG A 53 21.44 -7.53 -8.93
N GLU A 54 20.72 -7.81 -10.01
CA GLU A 54 19.60 -8.76 -10.03
C GLU A 54 20.05 -10.16 -9.62
N ALA A 55 21.12 -10.68 -10.24
CA ALA A 55 21.65 -12.00 -9.90
C ALA A 55 22.15 -12.08 -8.45
N TRP A 56 22.78 -11.01 -7.94
CA TRP A 56 23.20 -10.93 -6.55
C TRP A 56 22.01 -10.98 -5.60
N TRP A 57 20.94 -10.22 -5.89
CA TRP A 57 19.72 -10.27 -5.09
C TRP A 57 19.13 -11.68 -5.09
N GLU A 58 18.95 -12.30 -6.24
CA GLU A 58 18.39 -13.65 -6.34
C GLU A 58 19.18 -14.71 -5.54
N GLU A 59 20.51 -14.62 -5.54
CA GLU A 59 21.36 -15.54 -4.77
C GLU A 59 21.26 -15.30 -3.26
N ASN A 60 21.09 -14.05 -2.81
CA ASN A 60 21.20 -13.66 -1.39
C ASN A 60 19.87 -13.34 -0.71
N LYS A 61 18.76 -13.24 -1.45
CA LYS A 61 17.48 -12.75 -0.92
C LYS A 61 16.93 -13.61 0.23
N LYS A 62 17.23 -14.91 0.23
CA LYS A 62 16.93 -15.81 1.35
C LYS A 62 17.65 -15.40 2.63
N ASP A 63 18.95 -15.13 2.56
CA ASP A 63 19.75 -14.73 3.72
C ASP A 63 19.35 -13.35 4.23
N VAL A 64 19.01 -12.43 3.32
CA VAL A 64 18.46 -11.12 3.68
C VAL A 64 17.15 -11.27 4.44
N TRP A 65 16.27 -12.17 3.99
CA TRP A 65 15.02 -12.45 4.69
C TRP A 65 15.23 -13.05 6.08
N ASP A 66 16.15 -14.01 6.21
CA ASP A 66 16.50 -14.62 7.49
C ASP A 66 17.07 -13.57 8.46
N ALA A 67 17.85 -12.61 7.96
CA ALA A 67 18.34 -11.48 8.76
C ALA A 67 17.21 -10.54 9.21
N ILE A 68 16.32 -10.13 8.30
CA ILE A 68 15.16 -9.26 8.61
C ILE A 68 14.24 -9.91 9.65
N THR A 69 14.08 -11.22 9.59
CA THR A 69 13.18 -11.97 10.47
C THR A 69 13.86 -12.53 11.73
N CYS A 70 15.16 -12.28 11.90
CA CYS A 70 15.97 -12.82 13.01
C CYS A 70 15.40 -12.41 14.39
N GLY A 71 14.92 -11.18 14.52
CA GLY A 71 14.39 -10.63 15.78
C GLY A 71 12.94 -10.99 16.09
N ILE A 72 12.24 -11.72 15.22
CA ILE A 72 10.81 -12.00 15.41
C ILE A 72 10.65 -13.23 16.32
N PRO A 73 9.94 -13.11 17.47
CA PRO A 73 9.70 -14.23 18.37
C PRO A 73 8.92 -15.36 17.69
N GLN A 74 9.22 -16.61 18.04
CA GLN A 74 8.53 -17.78 17.48
C GLN A 74 7.04 -17.81 17.84
N ASN A 75 6.67 -17.32 19.02
CA ASN A 75 5.31 -17.25 19.50
C ASN A 75 4.51 -16.06 18.93
N GLU A 76 5.15 -15.15 18.19
CA GLU A 76 4.45 -14.06 17.54
C GLU A 76 3.66 -14.62 16.36
N MET A 77 2.34 -14.55 16.46
CA MET A 77 1.43 -15.12 15.47
C MET A 77 0.92 -14.03 14.52
N PHE A 78 0.94 -14.31 13.22
CA PHE A 78 0.25 -13.49 12.22
C PHE A 78 -0.77 -14.33 11.48
N VAL A 79 -1.90 -13.70 11.17
CA VAL A 79 -2.96 -14.28 10.36
C VAL A 79 -2.75 -13.84 8.93
N ILE A 80 -2.22 -14.73 8.10
CA ILE A 80 -2.22 -14.52 6.65
C ILE A 80 -3.64 -14.77 6.16
N ARG A 81 -4.21 -13.78 5.46
CA ARG A 81 -5.49 -13.89 4.76
C ARG A 81 -5.18 -14.11 3.29
N LYS A 82 -5.59 -15.24 2.74
CA LYS A 82 -5.48 -15.51 1.31
C LYS A 82 -6.84 -15.87 0.74
N LYS A 83 -7.03 -15.53 -0.52
CA LYS A 83 -8.14 -16.07 -1.31
C LYS A 83 -7.80 -17.53 -1.65
N PRO A 84 -8.65 -18.50 -1.27
CA PRO A 84 -8.40 -19.89 -1.62
C PRO A 84 -8.48 -20.10 -3.14
N PRO A 85 -7.83 -21.14 -3.70
CA PRO A 85 -7.83 -21.41 -5.13
C PRO A 85 -9.22 -21.59 -5.75
N ASP A 86 -10.21 -22.01 -4.94
CA ASP A 86 -11.60 -22.18 -5.37
C ASP A 86 -12.42 -20.87 -5.30
N GLY A 87 -11.81 -19.78 -4.86
CA GLY A 87 -12.39 -18.45 -4.78
C GLY A 87 -13.45 -18.26 -3.68
N ARG A 88 -13.68 -19.24 -2.80
CA ARG A 88 -14.74 -19.19 -1.79
C ARG A 88 -14.19 -18.97 -0.39
N GLY A 89 -14.52 -17.81 0.19
CA GLY A 89 -14.17 -17.48 1.57
C GLY A 89 -12.75 -16.91 1.74
N ILE A 90 -12.24 -16.92 2.96
CA ILE A 90 -10.91 -16.44 3.32
C ILE A 90 -10.20 -17.57 4.06
N GLU A 91 -9.02 -17.95 3.60
CA GLU A 91 -8.17 -18.89 4.33
C GLU A 91 -7.33 -18.12 5.35
N TYR A 92 -7.28 -18.64 6.57
CA TYR A 92 -6.47 -18.11 7.66
C TYR A 92 -5.35 -19.08 7.97
N ARG A 93 -4.10 -18.65 7.80
CA ARG A 93 -2.93 -19.40 8.25
C ARG A 93 -2.34 -18.73 9.47
N VAL A 94 -2.25 -19.45 10.57
CA VAL A 94 -1.52 -19.05 11.78
C VAL A 94 -0.16 -19.72 11.74
N THR A 95 0.90 -18.93 11.83
CA THR A 95 2.27 -19.46 11.85
C THR A 95 3.08 -18.66 12.86
N GLY A 96 4.12 -19.29 13.40
CA GLY A 96 5.11 -18.62 14.24
C GLY A 96 5.95 -17.62 13.43
N LYS A 97 6.63 -16.73 14.14
CA LYS A 97 7.38 -15.61 13.55
C LYS A 97 6.55 -14.78 12.55
N CYS A 98 5.31 -14.47 12.90
CA CYS A 98 4.44 -13.60 12.09
C CYS A 98 4.18 -14.04 10.64
N GLY A 99 4.05 -15.32 10.31
CA GLY A 99 3.87 -15.69 8.88
C GLY A 99 5.15 -16.15 8.19
N TYR A 100 6.30 -15.90 8.81
CA TYR A 100 7.57 -15.79 8.08
C TYR A 100 8.49 -16.98 8.23
N SER A 101 8.12 -17.97 9.05
CA SER A 101 8.92 -19.17 9.27
C SER A 101 8.83 -20.21 8.15
N GLN A 102 7.98 -20.03 7.14
CA GLN A 102 7.66 -21.11 6.19
C GLN A 102 7.91 -20.78 4.71
N GLU A 103 7.83 -19.51 4.29
CA GLU A 103 7.96 -19.12 2.88
C GLU A 103 8.76 -17.82 2.76
N LEU A 104 9.69 -17.79 1.79
CA LEU A 104 10.32 -16.56 1.34
C LEU A 104 9.24 -15.71 0.65
N PRO A 105 9.09 -14.42 1.00
CA PRO A 105 8.15 -13.56 0.30
C PRO A 105 8.57 -13.39 -1.17
N ASP A 106 7.57 -13.35 -2.05
CA ASP A 106 7.69 -13.06 -3.49
C ASP A 106 7.33 -11.58 -3.80
N ASP A 107 7.13 -10.77 -2.76
CA ASP A 107 6.81 -9.35 -2.89
C ASP A 107 7.88 -8.57 -3.69
N ASP A 108 9.12 -9.04 -3.75
CA ASP A 108 10.22 -8.41 -4.51
C ASP A 108 10.08 -8.51 -6.04
N ASP A 109 9.15 -9.35 -6.53
CA ASP A 109 8.77 -9.47 -7.95
C ASP A 109 7.59 -8.55 -8.33
N ILE A 110 6.91 -7.96 -7.34
CA ILE A 110 5.79 -7.03 -7.58
C ILE A 110 6.37 -5.63 -7.84
N PRO A 111 5.95 -4.91 -8.90
CA PRO A 111 6.37 -3.53 -9.16
C PRO A 111 6.23 -2.63 -7.92
N GLN A 112 7.26 -1.85 -7.58
CA GLN A 112 7.30 -1.06 -6.33
C GLN A 112 6.09 -0.14 -6.16
N PHE A 113 5.63 0.48 -7.26
CA PHE A 113 4.43 1.30 -7.26
C PHE A 113 3.19 0.54 -6.77
N LEU A 114 2.97 -0.69 -7.25
CA LEU A 114 1.82 -1.50 -6.86
C LEU A 114 1.89 -1.89 -5.38
N ARG A 115 3.10 -2.21 -4.88
CA ARG A 115 3.30 -2.52 -3.45
C ARG A 115 2.99 -1.32 -2.57
N TRP A 116 3.46 -0.14 -2.94
CA TRP A 116 3.15 1.09 -2.19
C TRP A 116 1.68 1.49 -2.30
N PHE A 117 1.05 1.24 -3.45
CA PHE A 117 -0.37 1.54 -3.62
C PHE A 117 -1.24 0.66 -2.72
N LYS A 118 -0.91 -0.63 -2.63
CA LYS A 118 -1.51 -1.58 -1.69
C LYS A 118 -1.20 -1.25 -0.23
N GLU A 119 0.01 -0.80 0.08
CA GLU A 119 0.37 -0.36 1.42
C GLU A 119 -0.42 0.88 1.84
N TRP A 120 -0.54 1.86 0.93
CA TRP A 120 -1.36 3.04 1.12
C TRP A 120 -2.83 2.68 1.36
N SER A 121 -3.41 1.77 0.57
CA SER A 121 -4.81 1.38 0.75
C SER A 121 -5.04 0.71 2.11
N ASN A 122 -4.11 -0.14 2.54
CA ASN A 122 -4.17 -0.76 3.85
C ASN A 122 -4.06 0.27 5.00
N TYR A 123 -3.16 1.24 4.88
CA TYR A 123 -3.03 2.36 5.81
C TYR A 123 -4.30 3.20 5.85
N PHE A 124 -4.83 3.57 4.68
CA PHE A 124 -6.05 4.35 4.52
C PHE A 124 -7.21 3.67 5.23
N CYS A 125 -7.46 2.39 4.94
CA CYS A 125 -8.59 1.65 5.51
C CYS A 125 -8.49 1.51 7.04
N ARG A 126 -7.30 1.22 7.58
CA ARG A 126 -7.10 1.17 9.04
C ARG A 126 -7.35 2.53 9.68
N THR A 127 -6.75 3.58 9.13
CA THR A 127 -6.86 4.93 9.67
C THR A 127 -8.29 5.48 9.54
N ASN A 128 -9.00 5.12 8.48
CA ASN A 128 -10.40 5.49 8.29
C ASN A 128 -11.28 4.90 9.40
N ILE A 129 -11.08 3.63 9.75
CA ILE A 129 -11.79 2.98 10.86
C ILE A 129 -11.50 3.71 12.17
N GLU A 130 -10.23 3.94 12.50
CA GLU A 130 -9.82 4.62 13.74
C GLU A 130 -10.44 6.03 13.84
N LYS A 131 -10.44 6.79 12.73
CA LYS A 131 -11.02 8.13 12.70
C LYS A 131 -12.53 8.13 12.81
N LYS A 132 -13.22 7.19 12.16
CA LYS A 132 -14.68 7.03 12.31
C LYS A 132 -15.06 6.66 13.76
N THR A 133 -14.35 5.72 14.39
CA THR A 133 -14.56 5.39 15.81
C THR A 133 -14.31 6.59 16.73
N ASN A 134 -13.30 7.40 16.42
CA ASN A 134 -13.03 8.64 17.15
C ASN A 134 -14.18 9.65 17.00
N LEU A 135 -14.71 9.83 15.78
CA LEU A 135 -15.90 10.65 15.54
C LEU A 135 -17.10 10.18 16.35
N GLU A 136 -17.43 8.89 16.32
CA GLU A 136 -18.54 8.32 17.10
C GLU A 136 -18.40 8.60 18.60
N THR A 137 -17.17 8.47 19.14
CA THR A 137 -16.88 8.69 20.56
C THR A 137 -17.02 10.16 20.94
N ASN A 138 -16.41 11.06 20.17
CA ASN A 138 -16.36 12.49 20.48
C ASN A 138 -17.68 13.20 20.18
N CYS A 139 -18.47 12.67 19.25
CA CYS A 139 -19.77 13.23 18.89
C CYS A 139 -20.95 12.51 19.57
N GLN A 140 -20.70 11.55 20.46
CA GLN A 140 -21.76 10.86 21.20
C GLN A 140 -22.58 11.85 22.05
N GLY A 141 -23.87 11.96 21.74
CA GLY A 141 -24.81 12.87 22.40
C GLY A 141 -24.90 14.26 21.76
N CYS A 142 -24.27 14.46 20.59
CA CYS A 142 -24.41 15.67 19.77
C CYS A 142 -25.33 15.44 18.55
N ASP A 143 -26.10 14.36 18.57
CA ASP A 143 -27.12 13.99 17.59
C ASP A 143 -28.35 14.91 17.72
N GLY A 144 -28.75 15.52 16.60
CA GLY A 144 -29.68 16.65 16.49
C GLY A 144 -31.14 16.45 16.93
N THR A 145 -31.39 15.78 18.06
CA THR A 145 -32.69 15.77 18.72
C THR A 145 -32.90 17.06 19.49
N LYS A 146 -33.48 18.07 18.83
CA LYS A 146 -34.24 19.26 19.31
C LYS A 146 -33.77 20.10 20.52
N GLU A 147 -32.75 19.73 21.29
CA GLU A 147 -32.30 20.44 22.50
C GLU A 147 -30.78 20.67 22.58
N MET A 148 -30.00 20.30 21.57
CA MET A 148 -28.56 20.60 21.52
C MET A 148 -28.14 20.94 20.09
N GLU A 149 -27.98 22.24 19.84
CA GLU A 149 -27.56 22.78 18.56
C GLU A 149 -26.03 22.60 18.38
N CYS A 150 -25.62 22.06 17.24
CA CYS A 150 -24.25 22.20 16.75
C CYS A 150 -23.88 23.70 16.67
N PRO A 151 -22.59 24.06 16.77
CA PRO A 151 -22.10 25.30 17.39
C PRO A 151 -22.15 26.56 16.51
N ASN A 152 -23.30 26.85 15.91
CA ASN A 152 -23.60 28.19 15.41
C ASN A 152 -24.48 29.01 16.37
N ASN A 153 -24.97 28.40 17.46
CA ASN A 153 -25.54 29.17 18.55
C ASN A 153 -24.47 29.46 19.62
N LYS A 154 -24.20 30.74 19.86
CA LYS A 154 -23.32 31.23 20.93
C LYS A 154 -23.73 30.73 22.34
N ASN A 155 -24.89 30.07 22.45
CA ASN A 155 -25.53 29.67 23.69
C ASN A 155 -25.87 28.16 23.81
N ALA A 156 -25.39 27.27 22.93
CA ALA A 156 -25.66 25.83 23.04
C ALA A 156 -24.56 25.12 23.85
N GLY A 157 -24.95 24.53 24.98
CA GLY A 157 -24.09 24.11 26.09
C GLY A 157 -23.28 22.83 25.87
N GLY A 158 -22.03 22.83 26.36
CA GLY A 158 -21.19 21.65 26.58
C GLY A 158 -19.84 21.69 25.84
N SER A 159 -18.72 21.46 26.55
CA SER A 159 -17.38 21.33 25.95
C SER A 159 -17.27 20.18 24.93
N LYS A 160 -18.10 19.14 25.09
CA LYS A 160 -18.09 17.90 24.30
C LYS A 160 -18.50 18.09 22.82
N CYS A 161 -19.51 18.92 22.52
CA CYS A 161 -19.88 19.15 21.11
C CYS A 161 -18.92 20.10 20.37
N LYS A 162 -18.13 20.91 21.08
CA LYS A 162 -17.01 21.63 20.46
C LYS A 162 -15.90 20.68 19.99
N GLU A 163 -15.63 19.64 20.78
CA GLU A 163 -14.68 18.58 20.43
C GLU A 163 -15.17 17.76 19.24
N CYS A 164 -16.46 17.46 19.18
CA CYS A 164 -17.08 16.84 18.01
C CYS A 164 -16.84 17.65 16.72
N VAL A 165 -17.12 18.97 16.73
CA VAL A 165 -16.90 19.81 15.54
C VAL A 165 -15.43 19.88 15.13
N SER A 166 -14.51 19.95 16.09
CA SER A 166 -13.08 19.87 15.79
C SER A 166 -12.73 18.54 15.12
N THR A 167 -13.20 17.42 15.69
CA THR A 167 -12.94 16.07 15.17
C THR A 167 -13.53 15.90 13.76
N CYS A 168 -14.74 16.42 13.50
CA CYS A 168 -15.35 16.44 12.17
C CYS A 168 -14.52 17.24 11.17
N ARG A 169 -13.98 18.41 11.56
CA ARG A 169 -13.09 19.20 10.70
C ARG A 169 -11.82 18.43 10.37
N ASP A 170 -11.17 17.83 11.37
CA ASP A 170 -9.94 17.05 11.20
C ASP A 170 -10.15 15.83 10.30
N TYR A 171 -11.30 15.16 10.43
CA TYR A 171 -11.69 14.07 9.53
C TYR A 171 -11.89 14.57 8.10
N LYS A 172 -12.65 15.67 7.89
CA LYS A 172 -12.90 16.25 6.56
C LYS A 172 -11.61 16.67 5.85
N THR A 173 -10.69 17.30 6.58
CA THR A 173 -9.36 17.65 6.04
C THR A 173 -8.58 16.40 5.68
N TRP A 174 -8.57 15.39 6.57
CA TRP A 174 -7.84 14.15 6.31
C TRP A 174 -8.40 13.38 5.10
N ILE A 175 -9.72 13.16 5.02
CA ILE A 175 -10.34 12.38 3.94
C ILE A 175 -10.18 13.08 2.58
N THR A 176 -10.24 14.42 2.55
CA THR A 176 -9.96 15.23 1.36
C THR A 176 -8.53 15.00 0.88
N ASN A 177 -7.54 15.07 1.78
CA ASN A 177 -6.14 14.83 1.43
C ASN A 177 -5.93 13.39 0.94
N GLN A 178 -6.62 12.39 1.53
CA GLN A 178 -6.52 11.01 1.06
C GLN A 178 -7.13 10.82 -0.34
N LYS A 179 -8.19 11.56 -0.67
CA LYS A 179 -8.75 11.58 -2.02
C LYS A 179 -7.76 12.10 -3.06
N GLU A 180 -7.01 13.14 -2.73
CA GLU A 180 -5.95 13.66 -3.60
C GLU A 180 -4.84 12.63 -3.83
N VAL A 181 -4.38 11.98 -2.76
CA VAL A 181 -3.39 10.89 -2.86
C VAL A 181 -3.92 9.75 -3.74
N TYR A 182 -5.19 9.34 -3.53
CA TYR A 182 -5.83 8.32 -4.36
C TYR A 182 -5.83 8.70 -5.84
N ASN A 183 -6.26 9.92 -6.18
CA ASN A 183 -6.33 10.38 -7.57
C ASN A 183 -4.97 10.34 -8.28
N GLU A 184 -3.89 10.71 -7.59
CA GLU A 184 -2.53 10.63 -8.15
C GLU A 184 -2.10 9.18 -8.38
N GLN A 185 -2.38 8.27 -7.43
CA GLN A 185 -2.08 6.84 -7.59
C GLN A 185 -2.92 6.21 -8.71
N GLN A 186 -4.20 6.57 -8.80
CA GLN A 186 -5.13 6.13 -9.84
C GLN A 186 -4.62 6.53 -11.22
N LYS A 187 -4.25 7.81 -11.39
CA LYS A 187 -3.68 8.32 -12.64
C LYS A 187 -2.43 7.55 -13.03
N LYS A 188 -1.50 7.33 -12.09
CA LYS A 188 -0.27 6.57 -12.34
C LYS A 188 -0.55 5.11 -12.73
N TYR A 189 -1.56 4.48 -12.13
CA TYR A 189 -2.00 3.14 -12.52
C TYR A 189 -2.50 3.13 -13.97
N THR A 190 -3.37 4.08 -14.33
CA THR A 190 -3.89 4.22 -15.70
C THR A 190 -2.78 4.45 -16.71
N GLU A 191 -1.80 5.29 -16.40
CA GLU A 191 -0.61 5.51 -17.24
C GLU A 191 0.14 4.20 -17.49
N LYS A 192 0.40 3.39 -16.44
CA LYS A 192 1.08 2.10 -16.58
C LYS A 192 0.31 1.07 -17.42
N ILE A 193 -1.02 1.02 -17.27
CA ILE A 193 -1.87 0.18 -18.12
C ILE A 193 -1.79 0.61 -19.58
N ASN A 194 -1.94 1.92 -19.86
CA ASN A 194 -1.88 2.45 -21.21
C ASN A 194 -0.50 2.23 -21.85
N GLU A 195 0.58 2.47 -21.11
CA GLU A 195 1.95 2.17 -21.54
C GLU A 195 2.10 0.70 -21.94
N THR A 196 1.58 -0.21 -21.12
CA THR A 196 1.66 -1.66 -21.36
C THR A 196 0.86 -2.08 -22.59
N GLN A 197 -0.34 -1.53 -22.79
CA GLN A 197 -1.19 -1.83 -23.95
C GLN A 197 -0.59 -1.30 -25.26
N ASN A 198 -0.04 -0.08 -25.25
CA ASN A 198 0.57 0.54 -26.43
C ASN A 198 1.89 -0.13 -26.83
N ASN A 199 2.63 -0.70 -25.88
CA ASN A 199 3.92 -1.35 -26.10
C ASN A 199 3.83 -2.82 -26.56
N SER A 200 2.71 -3.24 -27.16
CA SER A 200 2.43 -4.62 -27.63
C SER A 200 3.48 -5.24 -28.60
N GLN A 201 4.56 -4.52 -28.96
CA GLN A 201 5.65 -4.99 -29.84
C GLN A 201 7.07 -4.92 -29.26
N SER A 202 7.31 -4.43 -28.04
CA SER A 202 8.67 -4.36 -27.48
C SER A 202 8.84 -5.30 -26.29
N THR A 203 9.15 -6.57 -26.57
CA THR A 203 9.88 -7.44 -25.63
C THR A 203 11.33 -6.97 -25.55
N SER A 204 11.56 -5.76 -25.04
CA SER A 204 12.87 -5.39 -24.52
C SER A 204 13.09 -6.23 -23.26
N SER A 205 13.80 -7.34 -23.42
CA SER A 205 14.27 -8.20 -22.34
C SER A 205 14.87 -7.33 -21.23
N GLY A 206 14.16 -7.23 -20.09
CA GLY A 206 14.64 -6.47 -18.92
C GLY A 206 13.64 -5.55 -18.20
N ASN A 207 12.38 -5.40 -18.64
CA ASN A 207 11.38 -4.61 -17.88
C ASN A 207 10.33 -5.51 -17.23
N THR A 208 10.63 -6.04 -16.05
CA THR A 208 9.77 -6.93 -15.24
C THR A 208 8.42 -6.31 -14.91
N ASP A 209 8.36 -4.98 -14.76
CA ASP A 209 7.11 -4.26 -14.49
C ASP A 209 6.08 -4.44 -15.60
N ASN A 210 6.50 -4.35 -16.87
CA ASN A 210 5.60 -4.51 -18.01
C ASN A 210 4.97 -5.91 -18.06
N THR A 211 5.73 -6.95 -17.69
CA THR A 211 5.21 -8.32 -17.60
C THR A 211 4.14 -8.42 -16.52
N TYR A 212 4.36 -7.80 -15.36
CA TYR A 212 3.39 -7.81 -14.27
C TYR A 212 2.09 -7.08 -14.66
N PHE A 213 2.20 -5.88 -15.23
CA PHE A 213 1.01 -5.13 -15.70
C PHE A 213 0.28 -5.85 -16.84
N LYS A 214 0.99 -6.59 -17.70
CA LYS A 214 0.36 -7.42 -18.72
C LYS A 214 -0.48 -8.54 -18.12
N ASN A 215 0.04 -9.23 -17.10
CA ASN A 215 -0.74 -10.24 -16.38
C ASN A 215 -1.99 -9.64 -15.74
N LEU A 216 -1.90 -8.44 -15.14
CA LEU A 216 -3.06 -7.74 -14.59
C LEU A 216 -4.11 -7.42 -15.67
N ILE A 217 -3.68 -7.02 -16.87
CA ILE A 217 -4.57 -6.75 -18.01
C ILE A 217 -5.28 -8.04 -18.44
N ASP A 218 -4.53 -9.15 -18.56
CA ASP A 218 -5.06 -10.46 -18.95
C ASP A 218 -6.07 -10.99 -17.92
N GLU A 219 -5.89 -10.65 -16.64
CA GLU A 219 -6.84 -10.93 -15.53
C GLU A 219 -8.00 -9.92 -15.44
N ASN A 220 -8.12 -8.98 -16.39
CA ASN A 220 -9.13 -7.93 -16.44
C ASN A 220 -9.09 -6.93 -15.26
N ILE A 221 -7.91 -6.76 -14.64
CA ILE A 221 -7.60 -5.77 -13.59
C ILE A 221 -7.09 -4.49 -14.26
N ASN A 222 -7.92 -3.90 -15.12
CA ASN A 222 -7.56 -2.77 -15.97
C ASN A 222 -7.68 -1.39 -15.30
N SER A 223 -8.09 -1.33 -14.03
CA SER A 223 -8.26 -0.07 -13.30
C SER A 223 -7.72 -0.15 -11.87
N ALA A 224 -7.43 1.02 -11.31
CA ALA A 224 -6.92 1.14 -9.95
C ALA A 224 -7.92 0.58 -8.92
N GLU A 225 -9.21 0.84 -9.13
CA GLU A 225 -10.31 0.35 -8.31
C GLU A 225 -10.29 -1.17 -8.23
N LYS A 226 -10.26 -1.83 -9.41
CA LYS A 226 -10.21 -3.30 -9.50
C LYS A 226 -8.96 -3.88 -8.83
N TYR A 227 -7.82 -3.19 -8.93
CA TYR A 227 -6.57 -3.63 -8.30
C TYR A 227 -6.65 -3.53 -6.76
N LEU A 228 -7.22 -2.45 -6.24
CA LEU A 228 -7.44 -2.32 -4.80
C LEU A 228 -8.48 -3.34 -4.32
N GLU A 229 -9.56 -3.54 -5.07
CA GLU A 229 -10.60 -4.50 -4.74
C GLU A 229 -10.08 -5.95 -4.75
N SER A 230 -9.23 -6.30 -5.72
CA SER A 230 -8.59 -7.61 -5.78
C SER A 230 -7.60 -7.85 -4.64
N SER A 231 -7.14 -6.81 -3.96
CA SER A 231 -6.24 -6.90 -2.81
C SER A 231 -6.94 -6.65 -1.46
N ASN A 232 -8.23 -6.29 -1.46
CA ASN A 232 -8.97 -5.91 -0.24
C ASN A 232 -9.00 -6.99 0.85
N TYR A 233 -9.04 -8.28 0.48
CA TYR A 233 -9.05 -9.37 1.47
C TYR A 233 -7.73 -9.48 2.26
N GLU A 234 -6.63 -8.96 1.69
CA GLU A 234 -5.30 -8.92 2.31
C GLU A 234 -5.09 -7.65 3.14
N THR A 235 -5.94 -6.63 2.95
CA THR A 235 -5.86 -5.36 3.66
C THR A 235 -6.94 -5.23 4.73
N HIS A 236 -6.89 -4.14 5.49
CA HIS A 236 -7.96 -3.79 6.42
C HIS A 236 -9.26 -3.38 5.70
N CYS A 237 -9.22 -3.14 4.39
CA CYS A 237 -10.39 -2.74 3.60
C CYS A 237 -11.45 -3.85 3.54
N GLY A 238 -11.04 -5.12 3.40
CA GLY A 238 -11.97 -6.27 3.42
C GLY A 238 -12.65 -6.54 4.77
N LYS A 239 -12.37 -5.74 5.82
CA LYS A 239 -13.11 -5.75 7.09
C LYS A 239 -14.18 -4.66 7.17
N ASN A 240 -14.20 -3.71 6.23
CA ASN A 240 -15.01 -2.50 6.30
C ASN A 240 -15.95 -2.42 5.09
N ASN A 241 -17.25 -2.62 5.34
CA ASN A 241 -18.27 -2.58 4.29
C ASN A 241 -18.50 -1.17 3.71
N ASP A 242 -17.99 -0.12 4.37
CA ASP A 242 -18.16 1.27 3.91
C ASP A 242 -17.10 1.72 2.90
N ILE A 243 -16.05 0.94 2.69
CA ILE A 243 -14.99 1.27 1.74
C ILE A 243 -15.21 0.45 0.49
N ASN A 244 -15.50 1.14 -0.60
CA ASN A 244 -15.69 0.54 -1.90
C ASN A 244 -14.93 1.39 -2.92
N PHE A 245 -13.80 0.87 -3.41
CA PHE A 245 -13.00 1.60 -4.39
C PHE A 245 -13.70 1.68 -5.75
N ASP A 246 -14.57 0.72 -6.11
CA ASP A 246 -15.42 0.82 -7.31
C ASP A 246 -16.39 2.01 -7.24
N ASN A 247 -16.67 2.52 -6.03
CA ASN A 247 -17.44 3.73 -5.81
C ASN A 247 -16.66 4.74 -4.96
N VAL A 248 -15.69 5.39 -5.61
CA VAL A 248 -14.83 6.44 -5.06
C VAL A 248 -15.63 7.53 -4.34
N ASP A 249 -16.80 7.91 -4.85
CA ASP A 249 -17.63 8.92 -4.22
C ASP A 249 -18.18 8.47 -2.86
N THR A 250 -18.59 7.20 -2.73
CA THR A 250 -18.99 6.67 -1.42
C THR A 250 -17.81 6.57 -0.44
N THR A 251 -16.61 6.27 -0.94
CA THR A 251 -15.43 6.12 -0.10
C THR A 251 -14.90 7.46 0.43
N PHE A 252 -14.86 8.49 -0.42
CA PHE A 252 -14.21 9.77 -0.09
C PHE A 252 -15.16 10.95 0.15
N ASN A 253 -16.37 10.93 -0.43
CA ASN A 253 -17.31 12.05 -0.31
C ASN A 253 -18.44 11.78 0.70
N HIS A 254 -18.54 10.56 1.24
CA HIS A 254 -19.53 10.28 2.27
C HIS A 254 -19.08 10.88 3.61
N THR A 255 -19.49 12.12 3.85
CA THR A 255 -19.39 12.74 5.17
C THR A 255 -20.25 11.91 6.14
N PRO A 256 -19.67 11.39 7.24
CA PRO A 256 -20.44 10.69 8.27
C PRO A 256 -21.63 11.55 8.69
N LEU A 257 -22.83 10.96 8.82
CA LEU A 257 -24.08 11.68 9.14
C LEU A 257 -23.92 12.60 10.37
N ILE A 258 -23.14 12.15 11.35
CA ILE A 258 -22.82 12.88 12.58
C ILE A 258 -22.06 14.20 12.34
N CYS A 259 -21.37 14.32 11.20
CA CYS A 259 -20.67 15.52 10.76
C CYS A 259 -21.47 16.35 9.75
N GLN A 260 -22.63 15.87 9.28
CA GLN A 260 -23.58 16.64 8.46
C GLN A 260 -24.49 17.50 9.33
N SER A 261 -24.90 17.00 10.50
CA SER A 261 -25.72 17.76 11.46
C SER A 261 -24.99 18.94 12.11
N CYS A 262 -23.66 19.00 11.96
CA CYS A 262 -22.80 20.08 12.46
C CYS A 262 -22.20 20.96 11.35
N GLU A 263 -22.68 20.85 10.11
CA GLU A 263 -22.38 21.84 9.06
C GLU A 263 -23.21 23.11 9.28
N GLU A 264 -22.64 24.24 8.85
CA GLU A 264 -23.03 25.61 9.22
C GLU A 264 -24.50 25.99 8.97
#